data_AF-A0A2V7ZDP4-F1
#
_entry.id   AF-A0A2V7ZDP4-F1
#
_cell.length_a   1.000
_cell.length_b   1.000
_cell.length_c   1.000
_cell.angle_alpha   90.00
_cell.angle_beta   90.00
_cell.angle_gamma   90.00
#
_symmetry.space_group_name_H-M   'P 1'
#
loop_
_entity.id
_entity.type
_entity.pdbx_description
1 polymer ?
#
loop_
_entity_poly.entity_id
_entity_poly.type
_entity_poly.pdbx_seq_one_letter_code
_entity_poly.pdbx_strand_id
1 'polypeptide(L)'
;MTSVDIRGAASLATPLGRSARRGREQNEILRLRQPAVRAEDGILVFVGTETDYRREYAGRPADVTVDAAGKTLLPGFVDAHTHPVWVGDRGAEIGRRLAGESYASIAASGGGILATVRATRAASEKELSEAVHRRLRAMLAHGATTVEAKSGYGLTAEDEIRALRLLRALQGPAVPRIVPTLLAAHEFPPEYQDRREEWVRLICHEIVPLVAREGLARYCDVFCEEGVFSVEESRTILEAARRAGLGLRVHADELGRSGGTLLAADLGAASADHLLFAG
;
A
#
# COMPACT_ATOMS: atom_id res chain seq x y z
N MET A 1 -19.16 24.88 8.09
CA MET A 1 -18.73 24.32 6.81
C MET A 1 -17.55 25.16 6.36
N THR A 2 -16.46 24.56 5.90
CA THR A 2 -15.26 25.30 5.48
C THR A 2 -15.05 25.15 3.99
N SER A 3 -15.11 26.25 3.28
CA SER A 3 -14.89 26.34 1.84
C SER A 3 -13.47 26.83 1.52
N VAL A 4 -12.86 26.24 0.49
CA VAL A 4 -11.50 26.54 0.04
C VAL A 4 -11.48 26.67 -1.48
N ASP A 5 -11.05 27.81 -1.98
CA ASP A 5 -10.75 28.01 -3.40
C ASP A 5 -9.24 27.88 -3.64
N ILE A 6 -8.83 27.15 -4.69
CA ILE A 6 -7.44 27.11 -5.19
C ILE A 6 -7.45 27.73 -6.59
N ARG A 7 -6.74 28.86 -6.76
CA ARG A 7 -6.81 29.73 -7.95
C ARG A 7 -5.42 30.18 -8.38
N GLY A 8 -5.30 30.86 -9.51
CA GLY A 8 -4.03 31.42 -10.01
C GLY A 8 -3.03 30.41 -10.60
N ALA A 9 -3.31 29.10 -10.52
CA ALA A 9 -2.46 28.06 -11.10
C ALA A 9 -2.25 28.24 -12.61
N ALA A 10 -1.06 27.86 -13.10
CA ALA A 10 -0.76 27.88 -14.52
C ALA A 10 -1.50 26.76 -15.27
N SER A 11 -1.56 25.57 -14.67
CA SER A 11 -2.28 24.43 -15.24
C SER A 11 -2.83 23.47 -14.18
N LEU A 12 -3.72 22.57 -14.60
CA LEU A 12 -4.15 21.39 -13.86
C LEU A 12 -4.02 20.18 -14.78
N ALA A 13 -3.56 19.05 -14.26
CA ALA A 13 -3.56 17.77 -14.95
C ALA A 13 -4.19 16.69 -14.06
N THR A 14 -5.23 16.02 -14.57
CA THR A 14 -5.96 14.97 -13.83
C THR A 14 -6.35 13.81 -14.76
N PRO A 15 -6.31 12.55 -14.31
CA PRO A 15 -7.02 11.48 -15.00
C PRO A 15 -8.52 11.75 -15.02
N LEU A 16 -9.20 11.21 -16.03
CA LEU A 16 -10.67 11.22 -16.14
C LEU A 16 -11.27 9.86 -15.79
N GLY A 17 -12.53 9.83 -15.35
CA GLY A 17 -13.32 8.60 -15.21
C GLY A 17 -13.72 8.28 -13.77
N ARG A 18 -14.36 7.12 -13.58
CA ARG A 18 -14.86 6.60 -12.29
C ARG A 18 -14.42 5.15 -12.00
N SER A 19 -13.53 4.61 -12.81
CA SER A 19 -13.08 3.22 -12.80
C SER A 19 -11.60 3.14 -13.19
N ALA A 20 -10.98 1.98 -12.98
CA ALA A 20 -9.60 1.73 -13.43
C ALA A 20 -9.49 1.89 -14.96
N ARG A 21 -8.47 2.64 -15.41
CA ARG A 21 -8.16 2.88 -16.83
C ARG A 21 -7.21 1.82 -17.37
N ARG A 22 -7.45 1.33 -18.59
CA ARG A 22 -6.69 0.20 -19.17
C ARG A 22 -6.19 0.52 -20.59
N GLY A 23 -5.00 0.01 -20.94
CA GLY A 23 -4.42 0.17 -22.27
C GLY A 23 -4.33 1.64 -22.70
N ARG A 24 -4.86 1.96 -23.89
CA ARG A 24 -4.80 3.33 -24.45
C ARG A 24 -5.46 4.40 -23.57
N GLU A 25 -6.45 4.03 -22.76
CA GLU A 25 -7.13 4.97 -21.86
C GLU A 25 -6.21 5.55 -20.78
N GLN A 26 -5.09 4.88 -20.47
CA GLN A 26 -4.11 5.36 -19.48
C GLN A 26 -3.41 6.65 -19.95
N ASN A 27 -3.50 6.99 -21.24
CA ASN A 27 -3.01 8.25 -21.80
C ASN A 27 -4.04 9.40 -21.72
N GLU A 28 -5.28 9.15 -21.26
CA GLU A 28 -6.36 10.13 -21.18
C GLU A 28 -6.25 11.02 -19.92
N ILE A 29 -5.39 12.02 -20.00
CA ILE A 29 -5.23 13.06 -18.97
C ILE A 29 -5.90 14.36 -19.41
N LEU A 30 -6.91 14.81 -18.64
CA LEU A 30 -7.46 16.15 -18.79
C LEU A 30 -6.39 17.17 -18.39
N ARG A 31 -6.15 18.16 -19.26
CA ARG A 31 -5.23 19.27 -19.01
C ARG A 31 -5.98 20.59 -19.16
N LEU A 32 -6.07 21.36 -18.09
CA LEU A 32 -6.66 22.70 -18.08
C LEU A 32 -5.54 23.75 -17.96
N ARG A 33 -5.70 24.88 -18.65
CA ARG A 33 -4.89 26.10 -18.43
C ARG A 33 -5.70 27.07 -17.57
N GLN A 34 -5.02 27.78 -16.67
CA GLN A 34 -5.66 28.72 -15.73
C GLN A 34 -6.89 28.09 -15.03
N PRO A 35 -6.71 26.94 -14.35
CA PRO A 35 -7.81 26.28 -13.65
C PRO A 35 -8.21 27.03 -12.38
N ALA A 36 -9.42 26.74 -11.92
CA ALA A 36 -9.86 27.00 -10.56
C ALA A 36 -10.47 25.72 -9.97
N VAL A 37 -10.26 25.53 -8.68
CA VAL A 37 -10.80 24.39 -7.92
C VAL A 37 -11.47 24.93 -6.67
N ARG A 38 -12.65 24.42 -6.33
CA ARG A 38 -13.33 24.71 -5.06
C ARG A 38 -13.59 23.43 -4.30
N ALA A 39 -13.28 23.44 -3.02
CA ALA A 39 -13.65 22.42 -2.06
C ALA A 39 -14.60 22.99 -1.01
N GLU A 40 -15.58 22.20 -0.58
CA GLU A 40 -16.46 22.51 0.56
C GLU A 40 -16.50 21.25 1.46
N ASP A 41 -16.24 21.42 2.75
CA ASP A 41 -16.19 20.34 3.76
C ASP A 41 -15.28 19.14 3.37
N GLY A 42 -14.16 19.44 2.70
CA GLY A 42 -13.17 18.45 2.27
C GLY A 42 -13.52 17.70 0.98
N ILE A 43 -14.64 18.04 0.32
CA ILE A 43 -15.06 17.49 -0.97
C ILE A 43 -14.87 18.52 -2.07
N LEU A 44 -14.32 18.12 -3.22
CA LEU A 44 -14.24 18.99 -4.39
C LEU A 44 -15.65 19.18 -4.99
N VAL A 45 -16.15 20.41 -4.97
CA VAL A 45 -17.45 20.78 -5.56
C VAL A 45 -17.32 21.39 -6.95
N PHE A 46 -16.16 21.96 -7.28
CA PHE A 46 -15.86 22.50 -8.60
C PHE A 46 -14.42 22.20 -9.02
N VAL A 47 -14.24 21.78 -10.28
CA VAL A 47 -12.95 21.68 -10.97
C VAL A 47 -13.17 22.13 -12.42
N GLY A 48 -12.56 23.24 -12.83
CA GLY A 48 -12.81 23.83 -14.16
C GLY A 48 -11.85 24.96 -14.49
N THR A 49 -12.21 25.80 -15.46
CA THR A 49 -11.43 27.00 -15.77
C THR A 49 -11.75 28.13 -14.79
N GLU A 50 -10.81 29.05 -14.58
CA GLU A 50 -11.02 30.30 -13.83
C GLU A 50 -12.16 31.17 -14.41
N THR A 51 -12.45 31.06 -15.71
CA THR A 51 -13.60 31.72 -16.37
C THR A 51 -14.92 31.09 -15.95
N ASP A 52 -14.99 29.75 -15.93
CA ASP A 52 -16.19 29.02 -15.52
C ASP A 52 -16.48 29.21 -14.03
N TYR A 53 -15.44 29.12 -13.20
CA TYR A 53 -15.54 29.39 -11.77
C TYR A 53 -16.09 30.80 -11.49
N ARG A 54 -15.57 31.84 -12.16
CA ARG A 54 -16.05 33.22 -11.97
C ARG A 54 -17.51 33.40 -12.36
N ARG A 55 -18.01 32.62 -13.32
CA ARG A 55 -19.43 32.64 -13.75
C ARG A 55 -20.35 31.97 -12.72
N GLU A 56 -19.90 30.89 -12.09
CA GLU A 56 -20.68 30.08 -11.15
C GLU A 56 -20.64 30.62 -9.70
N TYR A 57 -19.49 31.14 -9.27
CA TYR A 57 -19.23 31.62 -7.89
C TYR A 57 -19.10 33.15 -7.81
N ALA A 58 -19.66 33.89 -8.77
CA ALA A 58 -19.74 35.35 -8.72
C ALA A 58 -20.37 35.83 -7.40
N GLY A 59 -19.64 36.65 -6.63
CA GLY A 59 -20.10 37.15 -5.33
C GLY A 59 -20.17 36.12 -4.20
N ARG A 60 -19.65 34.90 -4.39
CA ARG A 60 -19.64 33.80 -3.41
C ARG A 60 -18.21 33.35 -3.08
N PRO A 61 -17.41 34.18 -2.37
CA PRO A 61 -16.04 33.82 -2.00
C PRO A 61 -15.99 32.57 -1.11
N ALA A 62 -14.90 31.81 -1.16
CA ALA A 62 -14.57 30.84 -0.12
C ALA A 62 -14.09 31.49 1.18
N ASP A 63 -14.16 30.75 2.28
CA ASP A 63 -13.59 31.13 3.58
C ASP A 63 -12.06 31.22 3.52
N VAL A 64 -11.43 30.39 2.67
CA VAL A 64 -9.99 30.38 2.41
C VAL A 64 -9.74 30.42 0.91
N THR A 65 -8.82 31.26 0.45
CA THR A 65 -8.31 31.23 -0.93
C THR A 65 -6.81 30.95 -0.93
N VAL A 66 -6.39 29.96 -1.71
CA VAL A 66 -4.98 29.59 -1.94
C VAL A 66 -4.58 30.08 -3.33
N ASP A 67 -3.59 30.98 -3.38
CA ASP A 67 -2.95 31.35 -4.64
C ASP A 67 -1.87 30.32 -5.02
N ALA A 68 -2.07 29.68 -6.17
CA ALA A 68 -1.19 28.70 -6.76
C ALA A 68 -0.41 29.27 -7.96
N ALA A 69 -0.20 30.58 -8.02
CA ALA A 69 0.56 31.30 -9.05
C ALA A 69 1.79 30.52 -9.59
N GLY A 70 1.79 30.25 -10.90
CA GLY A 70 2.88 29.56 -11.59
C GLY A 70 3.03 28.06 -11.27
N LYS A 71 2.14 27.46 -10.46
CA LYS A 71 2.15 26.04 -10.13
C LYS A 71 1.25 25.23 -11.07
N THR A 72 1.39 23.90 -10.99
CA THR A 72 0.47 22.94 -11.61
C THR A 72 -0.29 22.21 -10.51
N LEU A 73 -1.61 22.12 -10.65
CA LEU A 73 -2.46 21.33 -9.75
C LEU A 73 -2.51 19.87 -10.24
N LEU A 74 -2.29 18.94 -9.31
CA LEU A 74 -2.39 17.50 -9.51
C LEU A 74 -3.26 16.92 -8.39
N PRO A 75 -3.97 15.79 -8.62
CA PRO A 75 -4.47 14.97 -7.52
C PRO A 75 -3.30 14.54 -6.61
N GLY A 76 -3.56 14.43 -5.31
CA GLY A 76 -2.62 13.79 -4.40
C GLY A 76 -2.37 12.33 -4.83
N PHE A 77 -1.13 11.89 -4.75
CA PHE A 77 -0.75 10.57 -5.25
C PHE A 77 -1.29 9.43 -4.37
N VAL A 78 -1.47 8.27 -4.99
CA VAL A 78 -1.84 7.02 -4.33
C VAL A 78 -0.66 6.08 -4.47
N ASP A 79 0.03 5.80 -3.38
CA ASP A 79 1.04 4.74 -3.34
C ASP A 79 0.32 3.41 -3.03
N ALA A 80 0.17 2.57 -4.05
CA ALA A 80 -0.75 1.44 -4.00
C ALA A 80 -0.17 0.16 -3.38
N HIS A 81 1.13 0.15 -3.05
CA HIS A 81 1.83 -1.02 -2.52
C HIS A 81 3.04 -0.56 -1.68
N THR A 82 2.95 -0.61 -0.35
CA THR A 82 4.10 -0.31 0.52
C THR A 82 4.19 -1.26 1.71
N HIS A 83 5.40 -1.44 2.23
CA HIS A 83 5.70 -2.22 3.44
C HIS A 83 6.33 -1.30 4.50
N PRO A 84 5.56 -0.42 5.19
CA PRO A 84 6.14 0.61 6.04
C PRO A 84 6.41 0.13 7.47
N VAL A 85 5.85 -1.02 7.88
CA VAL A 85 5.85 -1.54 9.25
C VAL A 85 7.08 -2.41 9.54
N TRP A 86 8.21 -1.76 9.80
CA TRP A 86 9.46 -2.42 10.20
C TRP A 86 10.39 -1.54 11.05
N VAL A 87 11.34 -2.20 11.71
CA VAL A 87 12.50 -1.61 12.41
C VAL A 87 13.78 -2.32 11.96
N GLY A 88 14.95 -1.72 12.21
CA GLY A 88 16.26 -2.21 11.77
C GLY A 88 16.76 -1.50 10.51
N ASP A 89 17.80 -2.06 9.89
CA ASP A 89 18.38 -1.65 8.61
C ASP A 89 18.91 -2.88 7.85
N ARG A 90 19.00 -2.79 6.53
CA ARG A 90 19.61 -3.81 5.65
C ARG A 90 20.69 -3.23 4.73
N GLY A 91 21.17 -2.00 4.96
CA GLY A 91 22.24 -1.36 4.19
C GLY A 91 23.54 -2.18 4.16
N ALA A 92 23.85 -2.89 5.25
CA ALA A 92 25.00 -3.82 5.30
C ALA A 92 24.91 -4.96 4.26
N GLU A 93 23.71 -5.42 3.88
CA GLU A 93 23.56 -6.42 2.83
C GLU A 93 23.91 -5.88 1.43
N ILE A 94 23.76 -4.57 1.19
CA ILE A 94 24.12 -3.96 -0.09
C ILE A 94 25.62 -4.14 -0.33
N GLY A 95 26.45 -3.88 0.69
CA GLY A 95 27.90 -4.12 0.60
C GLY A 95 28.26 -5.58 0.31
N ARG A 96 27.56 -6.53 0.93
CA ARG A 96 27.75 -7.98 0.70
C ARG A 96 27.35 -8.41 -0.72
N ARG A 97 26.22 -7.91 -1.24
CA ARG A 97 25.81 -8.15 -2.64
C ARG A 97 26.78 -7.55 -3.64
N LEU A 98 27.30 -6.34 -3.38
CA LEU A 98 28.33 -5.70 -4.20
C LEU A 98 29.67 -6.45 -4.16
N ALA A 99 29.96 -7.16 -3.07
CA ALA A 99 31.10 -8.08 -2.97
C ALA A 99 30.86 -9.45 -3.65
N GLY A 100 29.69 -9.67 -4.27
CA GLY A 100 29.36 -10.88 -5.03
C GLY A 100 28.69 -11.99 -4.21
N GLU A 101 28.30 -11.75 -2.95
CA GLU A 101 27.54 -12.75 -2.18
C GLU A 101 26.13 -12.94 -2.76
N SER A 102 25.72 -14.20 -2.93
CA SER A 102 24.38 -14.54 -3.41
C SER A 102 23.29 -14.22 -2.38
N TYR A 103 22.07 -13.98 -2.86
CA TYR A 103 20.90 -13.77 -1.99
C TYR A 103 20.71 -14.94 -1.01
N ALA A 104 20.85 -16.18 -1.49
CA ALA A 104 20.77 -17.38 -0.67
C ALA A 104 21.86 -17.44 0.43
N SER A 105 23.11 -17.06 0.12
CA SER A 105 24.20 -16.97 1.12
C SER A 105 23.88 -15.95 2.22
N ILE A 106 23.40 -14.78 1.82
CA ILE A 106 23.01 -13.71 2.74
C ILE A 106 21.83 -14.14 3.63
N ALA A 107 20.82 -14.79 3.07
CA ALA A 107 19.69 -15.34 3.82
C ALA A 107 20.12 -16.46 4.79
N ALA A 108 20.96 -17.40 4.34
CA ALA A 108 21.50 -18.49 5.16
C ALA A 108 22.34 -17.98 6.34
N SER A 109 23.06 -16.85 6.17
CA SER A 109 23.76 -16.18 7.27
C SER A 109 22.84 -15.31 8.15
N GLY A 110 21.52 -15.49 8.09
CA GLY A 110 20.53 -14.75 8.87
C GLY A 110 20.18 -13.34 8.35
N GLY A 111 20.64 -12.94 7.15
CA GLY A 111 20.16 -11.73 6.47
C GLY A 111 18.74 -11.92 5.92
N GLY A 112 18.42 -11.20 4.84
CA GLY A 112 17.15 -11.38 4.13
C GLY A 112 15.95 -10.74 4.85
N ILE A 113 14.74 -11.15 4.46
CA ILE A 113 13.50 -10.76 5.14
C ILE A 113 13.53 -11.10 6.63
N LEU A 114 14.12 -12.25 7.00
CA LEU A 114 14.21 -12.70 8.40
C LEU A 114 15.01 -11.76 9.30
N ALA A 115 15.96 -10.98 8.77
CA ALA A 115 16.63 -9.92 9.54
C ALA A 115 15.65 -8.81 9.95
N THR A 116 14.82 -8.35 9.01
CA THR A 116 13.76 -7.35 9.27
C THR A 116 12.68 -7.91 10.20
N VAL A 117 12.29 -9.19 10.05
CA VAL A 117 11.33 -9.85 10.95
C VAL A 117 11.85 -9.84 12.39
N ARG A 118 13.09 -10.31 12.64
CA ARG A 118 13.65 -10.34 14.00
C ARG A 118 13.76 -8.95 14.61
N ALA A 119 14.20 -7.95 13.85
CA ALA A 119 14.27 -6.56 14.33
C ALA A 119 12.88 -5.98 14.63
N THR A 120 11.87 -6.31 13.82
CA THR A 120 10.49 -5.82 13.98
C THR A 120 9.78 -6.50 15.15
N ARG A 121 9.93 -7.83 15.32
CA ARG A 121 9.46 -8.57 16.50
C ARG A 121 10.06 -8.01 17.80
N ALA A 122 11.37 -7.75 17.83
CA ALA A 122 12.07 -7.23 19.01
C ALA A 122 11.79 -5.76 19.35
N ALA A 123 11.34 -4.96 18.38
CA ALA A 123 11.08 -3.54 18.57
C ALA A 123 9.92 -3.27 19.55
N SER A 124 10.08 -2.25 20.39
CA SER A 124 9.00 -1.77 21.26
C SER A 124 7.86 -1.11 20.46
N GLU A 125 6.65 -1.05 21.01
CA GLU A 125 5.51 -0.37 20.35
C GLU A 125 5.83 1.09 20.01
N LYS A 126 6.53 1.80 20.91
CA LYS A 126 6.97 3.18 20.69
C LYS A 126 7.93 3.29 19.52
N GLU A 127 8.97 2.47 19.51
CA GLU A 127 10.00 2.47 18.47
C GLU A 127 9.42 2.14 17.08
N LEU A 128 8.60 1.09 17.00
CA LEU A 128 7.91 0.72 15.77
C LEU A 128 6.97 1.85 15.31
N SER A 129 6.16 2.41 16.22
CA SER A 129 5.25 3.51 15.91
C SER A 129 5.97 4.74 15.37
N GLU A 130 7.04 5.19 16.05
CA GLU A 130 7.84 6.32 15.59
C GLU A 130 8.50 6.05 14.22
N ALA A 131 8.99 4.84 13.98
CA ALA A 131 9.59 4.46 12.70
C ALA A 131 8.55 4.49 11.56
N VAL A 132 7.38 3.89 11.75
CA VAL A 132 6.28 3.90 10.75
C VAL A 132 5.79 5.32 10.50
N HIS A 133 5.55 6.09 11.57
CA HIS A 133 5.07 7.47 11.46
C HIS A 133 6.05 8.37 10.68
N ARG A 134 7.37 8.21 10.88
CA ARG A 134 8.39 8.94 10.09
C ARG A 134 8.29 8.61 8.59
N ARG A 135 8.14 7.33 8.21
CA ARG A 135 8.02 6.91 6.81
C ARG A 135 6.75 7.44 6.15
N LEU A 136 5.61 7.31 6.83
CA LEU A 136 4.32 7.84 6.37
C LEU A 136 4.34 9.36 6.19
N ARG A 137 5.00 10.10 7.10
CA ARG A 137 5.20 11.55 6.94
C ARG A 137 6.07 11.90 5.73
N ALA A 138 7.11 11.12 5.44
CA ALA A 138 7.93 11.32 4.25
C ALA A 138 7.11 11.08 2.97
N MET A 139 6.32 10.01 2.91
CA MET A 139 5.40 9.72 1.79
C MET A 139 4.44 10.90 1.54
N LEU A 140 3.83 11.46 2.60
CA LEU A 140 2.96 12.63 2.49
C LEU A 140 3.71 13.88 2.02
N ALA A 141 4.92 14.13 2.50
CA ALA A 141 5.76 15.25 2.07
C ALA A 141 6.17 15.15 0.58
N HIS A 142 6.23 13.93 0.03
CA HIS A 142 6.43 13.66 -1.40
C HIS A 142 5.12 13.61 -2.22
N GLY A 143 3.97 13.93 -1.61
CA GLY A 143 2.69 14.12 -2.29
C GLY A 143 1.74 12.92 -2.28
N ALA A 144 2.11 11.79 -1.65
CA ALA A 144 1.19 10.66 -1.47
C ALA A 144 0.14 11.00 -0.40
N THR A 145 -1.12 11.14 -0.79
CA THR A 145 -2.23 11.41 0.14
C THR A 145 -3.01 10.16 0.52
N THR A 146 -2.77 9.04 -0.18
CA THR A 146 -3.26 7.71 0.20
C THR A 146 -2.13 6.69 0.00
N VAL A 147 -1.97 5.77 0.94
CA VAL A 147 -0.94 4.74 0.92
C VAL A 147 -1.56 3.39 1.32
N GLU A 148 -1.35 2.35 0.52
CA GLU A 148 -1.54 0.98 0.99
C GLU A 148 -0.36 0.56 1.86
N ALA A 149 -0.64 0.08 3.07
CA ALA A 149 0.38 -0.31 4.04
C ALA A 149 0.18 -1.77 4.44
N LYS A 150 1.14 -2.61 4.07
CA LYS A 150 1.14 -4.04 4.36
C LYS A 150 1.78 -4.36 5.71
N SER A 151 1.34 -5.45 6.33
CA SER A 151 2.04 -6.10 7.45
C SER A 151 3.14 -7.03 6.90
N GLY A 152 3.35 -8.24 7.44
CA GLY A 152 4.25 -9.24 6.85
C GLY A 152 5.70 -9.20 7.31
N TYR A 153 6.05 -8.37 8.29
CA TYR A 153 7.32 -8.47 9.04
C TYR A 153 7.12 -8.98 10.47
N GLY A 154 5.93 -9.48 10.80
CA GLY A 154 5.64 -10.15 12.06
C GLY A 154 5.83 -11.66 11.97
N LEU A 155 5.14 -12.30 11.01
CA LEU A 155 5.11 -13.76 10.83
C LEU A 155 4.76 -14.52 12.13
N THR A 156 3.88 -13.95 12.94
CA THR A 156 3.19 -14.55 14.10
C THR A 156 1.77 -13.97 14.13
N ALA A 157 0.82 -14.60 14.82
CA ALA A 157 -0.51 -14.01 14.96
C ALA A 157 -0.44 -12.67 15.71
N GLU A 158 0.37 -12.62 16.77
CA GLU A 158 0.56 -11.47 17.65
C GLU A 158 1.16 -10.28 16.91
N ASP A 159 2.23 -10.48 16.14
CA ASP A 159 2.96 -9.40 15.47
C ASP A 159 2.24 -8.87 14.22
N GLU A 160 1.56 -9.74 13.46
CA GLU A 160 0.74 -9.31 12.33
C GLU A 160 -0.45 -8.45 12.81
N ILE A 161 -1.09 -8.85 13.91
CA ILE A 161 -2.16 -8.06 14.55
C ILE A 161 -1.62 -6.76 15.17
N ARG A 162 -0.43 -6.80 15.80
CA ARG A 162 0.27 -5.60 16.30
C ARG A 162 0.54 -4.59 15.18
N ALA A 163 1.03 -5.05 14.03
CA ALA A 163 1.28 -4.23 12.85
C ALA A 163 0.01 -3.56 12.32
N LEU A 164 -1.08 -4.31 12.15
CA LEU A 164 -2.34 -3.75 11.64
C LEU A 164 -3.03 -2.83 12.65
N ARG A 165 -2.97 -3.12 13.95
CA ARG A 165 -3.47 -2.23 15.02
C ARG A 165 -2.70 -0.91 15.05
N LEU A 166 -1.38 -0.93 14.84
CA LEU A 166 -0.57 0.28 14.70
C LEU A 166 -1.02 1.12 13.48
N LEU A 167 -1.19 0.51 12.31
CA LEU A 167 -1.69 1.22 11.11
C LEU A 167 -3.08 1.82 11.33
N ARG A 168 -3.96 1.14 12.08
CA ARG A 168 -5.27 1.68 12.47
C ARG A 168 -5.17 2.85 13.45
N ALA A 169 -4.17 2.87 14.33
CA ALA A 169 -3.94 3.97 15.28
C ALA A 169 -3.29 5.20 14.63
N LEU A 170 -2.47 5.00 13.58
CA LEU A 170 -1.80 6.08 12.84
C LEU A 170 -2.77 6.76 11.85
N GLN A 171 -3.54 7.72 12.33
CA GLN A 171 -4.52 8.47 11.53
C GLN A 171 -4.40 9.99 11.76
N GLY A 172 -5.02 10.78 10.88
CA GLY A 172 -5.07 12.24 10.97
C GLY A 172 -4.22 12.97 9.92
N PRO A 173 -4.23 14.32 9.90
CA PRO A 173 -3.71 15.13 8.79
C PRO A 173 -2.18 15.11 8.64
N ALA A 174 -1.45 14.53 9.60
CA ALA A 174 0.01 14.38 9.55
C ALA A 174 0.48 13.16 8.74
N VAL A 175 -0.43 12.26 8.35
CA VAL A 175 -0.13 11.02 7.61
C VAL A 175 -1.09 10.89 6.41
N PRO A 176 -0.72 10.15 5.35
CA PRO A 176 -1.66 9.82 4.28
C PRO A 176 -2.82 8.98 4.81
N ARG A 177 -3.92 8.93 4.06
CA ARG A 177 -4.97 7.92 4.30
C ARG A 177 -4.35 6.53 4.14
N ILE A 178 -4.37 5.74 5.20
CA ILE A 178 -3.82 4.38 5.19
C ILE A 178 -4.90 3.39 4.72
N VAL A 179 -4.51 2.47 3.84
CA VAL A 179 -5.29 1.28 3.48
C VAL A 179 -4.51 0.06 3.99
N PRO A 180 -4.87 -0.53 5.15
CA PRO A 180 -4.11 -1.65 5.71
C PRO A 180 -4.38 -2.96 4.97
N THR A 181 -3.32 -3.73 4.76
CA THR A 181 -3.35 -5.04 4.07
C THR A 181 -2.61 -6.08 4.91
N LEU A 182 -3.26 -7.22 5.20
CA LEU A 182 -2.62 -8.35 5.87
C LEU A 182 -1.69 -9.08 4.89
N LEU A 183 -0.44 -9.30 5.28
CA LEU A 183 0.55 -10.09 4.52
C LEU A 183 1.24 -11.12 5.43
N ALA A 184 0.48 -11.89 6.21
CA ALA A 184 1.07 -12.96 7.03
C ALA A 184 1.79 -14.02 6.17
N ALA A 185 1.38 -14.16 4.90
CA ALA A 185 2.00 -15.02 3.89
C ALA A 185 3.12 -14.28 3.11
N HIS A 186 3.98 -13.53 3.79
CA HIS A 186 5.15 -12.88 3.18
C HIS A 186 6.32 -13.86 3.01
N GLU A 187 6.50 -14.74 3.99
CA GLU A 187 7.60 -15.70 4.12
C GLU A 187 7.19 -16.76 5.17
N PHE A 188 7.86 -17.90 5.18
CA PHE A 188 7.70 -18.88 6.24
C PHE A 188 8.51 -18.48 7.49
N PRO A 189 7.87 -18.30 8.66
CA PRO A 189 8.59 -18.07 9.90
C PRO A 189 9.55 -19.23 10.21
N PRO A 190 10.74 -18.98 10.80
CA PRO A 190 11.72 -20.02 11.13
C PRO A 190 11.14 -21.18 11.93
N GLU A 191 10.15 -20.89 12.80
CA GLU A 191 9.47 -21.86 13.64
C GLU A 191 8.60 -22.88 12.84
N TYR A 192 8.34 -22.62 11.56
CA TYR A 192 7.44 -23.38 10.69
C TYR A 192 8.06 -23.86 9.36
N GLN A 193 9.38 -23.77 9.16
CA GLN A 193 10.04 -24.16 7.90
C GLN A 193 9.69 -25.60 7.45
N ASP A 194 9.76 -26.56 8.38
CA ASP A 194 9.37 -27.97 8.12
C ASP A 194 7.88 -28.26 8.34
N ARG A 195 7.07 -27.24 8.67
CA ARG A 195 5.66 -27.35 9.08
C ARG A 195 4.76 -26.40 8.28
N ARG A 196 5.01 -26.32 6.97
CA ARG A 196 4.37 -25.37 6.06
C ARG A 196 2.84 -25.39 6.11
N GLU A 197 2.25 -26.59 6.09
CA GLU A 197 0.81 -26.79 6.21
C GLU A 197 0.23 -26.22 7.50
N GLU A 198 0.99 -26.26 8.61
CA GLU A 198 0.55 -25.71 9.89
C GLU A 198 0.53 -24.18 9.87
N TRP A 199 1.49 -23.54 9.19
CA TRP A 199 1.51 -22.09 9.00
C TRP A 199 0.38 -21.61 8.09
N VAL A 200 0.17 -22.28 6.96
CA VAL A 200 -0.97 -22.03 6.05
C VAL A 200 -2.30 -22.19 6.80
N ARG A 201 -2.44 -23.24 7.62
CA ARG A 201 -3.62 -23.47 8.47
C ARG A 201 -3.80 -22.36 9.51
N LEU A 202 -2.74 -21.92 10.19
CA LEU A 202 -2.81 -20.82 11.16
C LEU A 202 -3.27 -19.51 10.51
N ILE A 203 -2.73 -19.17 9.34
CA ILE A 203 -3.16 -18.01 8.56
C ILE A 203 -4.66 -18.10 8.24
N CYS A 204 -5.10 -19.22 7.68
CA CYS A 204 -6.47 -19.43 7.21
C CYS A 204 -7.52 -19.47 8.32
N HIS A 205 -7.21 -20.09 9.46
CA HIS A 205 -8.18 -20.41 10.50
C HIS A 205 -8.11 -19.51 11.73
N GLU A 206 -6.99 -18.80 11.95
CA GLU A 206 -6.80 -17.95 13.13
C GLU A 206 -6.53 -16.49 12.75
N ILE A 207 -5.48 -16.22 11.96
CA ILE A 207 -5.06 -14.83 11.66
C ILE A 207 -6.09 -14.11 10.79
N VAL A 208 -6.49 -14.70 9.65
CA VAL A 208 -7.48 -14.10 8.73
C VAL A 208 -8.83 -13.85 9.42
N PRO A 209 -9.44 -14.83 10.14
CA PRO A 209 -10.70 -14.60 10.86
C PRO A 209 -10.60 -13.58 12.00
N LEU A 210 -9.45 -13.46 12.66
CA LEU A 210 -9.19 -12.43 13.68
C LEU A 210 -9.10 -11.03 13.05
N VAL A 211 -8.34 -10.87 11.96
CA VAL A 211 -8.21 -9.61 11.21
C VAL A 211 -9.55 -9.12 10.68
N ALA A 212 -10.35 -10.01 10.10
CA ALA A 212 -11.69 -9.69 9.60
C ALA A 212 -12.64 -9.29 10.73
N ARG A 213 -12.69 -10.07 11.82
CA ARG A 213 -13.56 -9.80 12.98
C ARG A 213 -13.24 -8.48 13.67
N GLU A 214 -11.97 -8.08 13.76
CA GLU A 214 -11.57 -6.80 14.32
C GLU A 214 -11.57 -5.64 13.31
N GLY A 215 -11.88 -5.88 12.03
CA GLY A 215 -11.85 -4.86 10.98
C GLY A 215 -10.46 -4.23 10.79
N LEU A 216 -9.40 -5.03 10.88
CA LEU A 216 -8.00 -4.56 10.93
C LEU A 216 -7.37 -4.32 9.56
N ALA A 217 -7.84 -4.98 8.51
CA ALA A 217 -7.34 -4.85 7.14
C ALA A 217 -8.49 -4.76 6.14
N ARG A 218 -8.23 -4.13 4.99
CA ARG A 218 -9.12 -4.11 3.83
C ARG A 218 -8.83 -5.25 2.85
N TYR A 219 -7.56 -5.64 2.75
CA TYR A 219 -7.11 -6.72 1.87
C TYR A 219 -6.30 -7.76 2.65
N CYS A 220 -6.23 -8.97 2.11
CA CYS A 220 -5.20 -9.96 2.39
C CYS A 220 -4.34 -10.13 1.13
N ASP A 221 -3.05 -10.36 1.34
CA ASP A 221 -2.00 -10.48 0.34
C ASP A 221 -1.17 -11.74 0.62
N VAL A 222 -0.50 -12.24 -0.42
CA VAL A 222 0.35 -13.45 -0.36
C VAL A 222 1.54 -13.26 -1.30
N PHE A 223 2.70 -13.78 -0.92
CA PHE A 223 3.86 -13.90 -1.80
C PHE A 223 3.86 -15.25 -2.51
N CYS A 224 3.23 -15.30 -3.68
CA CYS A 224 3.13 -16.49 -4.52
C CYS A 224 4.40 -16.61 -5.37
N GLU A 225 5.40 -17.31 -4.86
CA GLU A 225 6.74 -17.40 -5.45
C GLU A 225 7.42 -18.75 -5.17
N GLU A 226 8.28 -19.20 -6.09
CA GLU A 226 9.04 -20.44 -5.94
C GLU A 226 9.95 -20.38 -4.69
N GLY A 227 9.85 -21.38 -3.83
CA GLY A 227 10.53 -21.42 -2.54
C GLY A 227 9.84 -20.64 -1.41
N VAL A 228 8.90 -19.73 -1.73
CA VAL A 228 8.05 -19.05 -0.74
C VAL A 228 6.70 -19.77 -0.64
N PHE A 229 5.57 -19.25 -1.14
CA PHE A 229 4.28 -20.00 -1.19
C PHE A 229 3.95 -20.48 -2.61
N SER A 230 3.46 -21.72 -2.74
CA SER A 230 2.96 -22.26 -4.01
C SER A 230 1.59 -21.68 -4.38
N VAL A 231 1.19 -21.85 -5.65
CA VAL A 231 -0.14 -21.43 -6.15
C VAL A 231 -1.28 -22.05 -5.33
N GLU A 232 -1.14 -23.30 -4.88
CA GLU A 232 -2.12 -24.04 -4.09
C GLU A 232 -2.21 -23.49 -2.65
N GLU A 233 -1.07 -23.23 -2.01
CA GLU A 233 -1.01 -22.62 -0.67
C GLU A 233 -1.56 -21.18 -0.70
N SER A 234 -1.12 -20.38 -1.66
CA SER A 234 -1.61 -19.02 -1.92
C SER A 234 -3.12 -19.01 -2.21
N ARG A 235 -3.64 -19.93 -3.06
CA ARG A 235 -5.08 -20.06 -3.31
C ARG A 235 -5.85 -20.36 -2.02
N THR A 236 -5.36 -21.29 -1.21
CA THR A 236 -5.98 -21.67 0.07
C THR A 236 -6.13 -20.46 1.00
N ILE A 237 -5.08 -19.66 1.14
CA ILE A 237 -5.04 -18.44 1.97
C ILE A 237 -5.97 -17.36 1.42
N LEU A 238 -5.88 -17.05 0.13
CA LEU A 238 -6.71 -16.02 -0.52
C LEU A 238 -8.19 -16.37 -0.50
N GLU A 239 -8.54 -17.66 -0.64
CA GLU A 239 -9.94 -18.07 -0.48
C GLU A 239 -10.44 -17.97 0.96
N ALA A 240 -9.60 -18.23 1.97
CA ALA A 240 -9.95 -17.99 3.36
C ALA A 240 -10.20 -16.49 3.61
N ALA A 241 -9.33 -15.62 3.08
CA ALA A 241 -9.49 -14.17 3.13
C ALA A 241 -10.79 -13.69 2.46
N ARG A 242 -11.09 -14.21 1.26
CA ARG A 242 -12.33 -13.91 0.53
C ARG A 242 -13.58 -14.36 1.31
N ARG A 243 -13.56 -15.56 1.91
CA ARG A 243 -14.63 -16.05 2.78
C ARG A 243 -14.82 -15.19 4.04
N ALA A 244 -13.75 -14.60 4.55
CA ALA A 244 -13.77 -13.67 5.68
C ALA A 244 -14.16 -12.22 5.28
N GLY A 245 -14.42 -11.94 3.99
CA GLY A 245 -14.83 -10.62 3.51
C GLY A 245 -13.70 -9.64 3.21
N LEU A 246 -12.44 -10.09 3.20
CA LEU A 246 -11.30 -9.28 2.80
C LEU A 246 -11.16 -9.26 1.27
N GLY A 247 -10.72 -8.13 0.72
CA GLY A 247 -10.26 -8.07 -0.67
C GLY A 247 -8.94 -8.83 -0.85
N LEU A 248 -8.56 -9.12 -2.09
CA LEU A 248 -7.37 -9.92 -2.41
C LEU A 248 -6.28 -9.09 -3.12
N ARG A 249 -5.03 -9.37 -2.79
CA ARG A 249 -3.78 -8.92 -3.42
C ARG A 249 -2.88 -10.14 -3.63
N VAL A 250 -1.93 -10.05 -4.56
CA VAL A 250 -0.92 -11.08 -4.79
C VAL A 250 0.38 -10.41 -5.20
N HIS A 251 1.48 -10.66 -4.48
CA HIS A 251 2.81 -10.48 -5.07
C HIS A 251 3.05 -11.69 -5.99
N ALA A 252 3.25 -11.42 -7.28
CA ALA A 252 3.18 -12.43 -8.33
C ALA A 252 4.37 -12.33 -9.29
N ASP A 253 5.00 -13.48 -9.55
CA ASP A 253 5.99 -13.66 -10.61
C ASP A 253 7.13 -12.60 -10.55
N GLU A 254 7.70 -12.38 -9.35
CA GLU A 254 8.73 -11.37 -9.08
C GLU A 254 10.13 -11.89 -9.43
N LEU A 255 10.44 -13.11 -9.01
CA LEU A 255 11.74 -13.78 -9.12
C LEU A 255 11.71 -14.90 -10.16
N GLY A 256 10.54 -15.49 -10.41
CA GLY A 256 10.35 -16.59 -11.35
C GLY A 256 8.95 -16.63 -11.96
N ARG A 257 8.68 -17.66 -12.77
CA ARG A 257 7.34 -17.93 -13.35
C ARG A 257 6.55 -18.85 -12.42
N SER A 258 6.15 -18.31 -11.28
CA SER A 258 5.50 -19.03 -10.19
C SER A 258 3.99 -19.24 -10.40
N GLY A 259 3.36 -18.52 -11.33
CA GLY A 259 1.93 -18.63 -11.67
C GLY A 259 1.02 -17.68 -10.89
N GLY A 260 1.60 -16.75 -10.12
CA GLY A 260 0.85 -15.82 -9.26
C GLY A 260 -0.10 -14.90 -10.03
N THR A 261 0.27 -14.48 -11.25
CA THR A 261 -0.56 -13.63 -12.11
C THR A 261 -1.87 -14.30 -12.50
N LEU A 262 -1.81 -15.59 -12.87
CA LEU A 262 -3.00 -16.37 -13.24
C LEU A 262 -3.88 -16.63 -12.02
N LEU A 263 -3.29 -16.97 -10.87
CA LEU A 263 -4.01 -17.11 -9.61
C LEU A 263 -4.77 -15.82 -9.22
N ALA A 264 -4.13 -14.67 -9.37
CA ALA A 264 -4.73 -13.37 -9.08
C ALA A 264 -5.94 -13.08 -10.00
N ALA A 265 -5.81 -13.41 -11.29
CA ALA A 265 -6.90 -13.26 -12.25
C ALA A 265 -8.08 -14.21 -11.94
N ASP A 266 -7.79 -15.50 -11.70
CA ASP A 266 -8.78 -16.54 -11.35
C ASP A 266 -9.64 -16.17 -10.13
N LEU A 267 -8.99 -15.62 -9.09
CA LEU A 267 -9.67 -15.30 -7.83
C LEU A 267 -10.35 -13.93 -7.84
N GLY A 268 -10.16 -13.13 -8.89
CA GLY A 268 -10.67 -11.77 -9.00
C GLY A 268 -9.97 -10.79 -8.05
N ALA A 269 -8.65 -10.92 -7.90
CA ALA A 269 -7.86 -10.05 -7.03
C ALA A 269 -7.87 -8.57 -7.50
N ALA A 270 -7.72 -7.66 -6.54
CA ALA A 270 -7.78 -6.22 -6.80
C ALA A 270 -6.49 -5.69 -7.47
N SER A 271 -5.36 -6.38 -7.28
CA SER A 271 -4.17 -6.28 -8.11
C SER A 271 -3.35 -7.57 -8.03
N ALA A 272 -2.49 -7.75 -9.03
CA ALA A 272 -1.31 -8.59 -8.96
C ALA A 272 -0.11 -7.64 -9.12
N ASP A 273 0.86 -7.75 -8.22
CA ASP A 273 1.97 -6.81 -8.07
C ASP A 273 3.30 -7.49 -8.45
N HIS A 274 4.34 -6.70 -8.74
CA HIS A 274 5.63 -7.11 -9.35
C HIS A 274 5.54 -7.48 -10.84
N LEU A 275 5.12 -8.70 -11.19
CA LEU A 275 4.89 -9.16 -12.57
C LEU A 275 6.14 -9.15 -13.48
N LEU A 276 7.36 -9.25 -12.93
CA LEU A 276 8.60 -9.21 -13.72
C LEU A 276 8.71 -10.37 -14.72
N PHE A 277 8.14 -11.53 -14.39
CA PHE A 277 8.19 -12.75 -15.20
C PHE A 277 6.83 -13.19 -15.76
N ALA A 278 5.78 -12.39 -15.57
CA ALA A 278 4.43 -12.65 -16.07
C ALA A 278 4.42 -12.91 -17.59
N GLY A 279 3.62 -13.89 -18.03
CA GLY A 279 3.51 -14.32 -19.43
C GLY A 279 2.29 -15.19 -19.69
#